data_AF-A0A383A9X7-F1
#
_entry.id   AF-A0A383A9X7-F1
#
_cell.length_a   1.000
_cell.length_b   1.000
_cell.length_c   1.000
_cell.angle_alpha   90.00
_cell.angle_beta   90.00
_cell.angle_gamma   90.00
#
_symmetry.space_group_name_H-M   'P 1'
#
loop_
_entity.id
_entity.type
_entity.pdbx_description
1 polymer ?
#
loop_
_entity_poly.entity_id
_entity_poly.type
_entity_poly.pdbx_seq_one_letter_code
_entity_poly.pdbx_strand_id
1 'polypeptide(L)'
;MLSGILLNMRGLSSKFGIEHIDSNMNIALCQINPTVGDFYGNRDKIISYYRKAVDRGGKLIVFPELVISGYPPQDLLWESGFV
;
A
#
# COMPACT_ATOMS: atom_id res chain seq x y z
N MET A 1 16.27 22.57 -18.34
CA MET A 1 15.46 23.52 -17.54
C MET A 1 14.03 23.00 -17.60
N LEU A 2 13.48 22.14 -16.73
CA LEU A 2 13.75 21.65 -15.36
C LEU A 2 13.22 20.18 -15.35
N SER A 3 14.07 19.17 -15.13
CA SER A 3 14.31 18.46 -13.86
C SER A 3 13.32 17.31 -13.55
N GLY A 4 13.84 16.08 -13.58
CA GLY A 4 13.23 14.87 -13.00
C GLY A 4 13.23 13.66 -13.95
N ILE A 5 14.32 13.24 -14.59
CA ILE A 5 15.49 12.57 -13.98
C ILE A 5 15.08 11.85 -12.68
N LEU A 6 14.54 10.63 -12.78
CA LEU A 6 15.30 9.39 -12.57
C LEU A 6 14.32 8.21 -12.45
N LEU A 7 13.71 7.82 -13.56
CA LEU A 7 13.08 6.50 -13.71
C LEU A 7 14.21 5.45 -13.73
N ASN A 8 14.79 5.16 -12.57
CA ASN A 8 15.83 4.13 -12.44
C ASN A 8 15.14 2.76 -12.54
N MET A 9 15.00 2.28 -13.77
CA MET A 9 14.65 0.91 -14.14
C MET A 9 15.76 -0.08 -13.73
N ARG A 10 16.16 -0.11 -12.46
CA ARG A 10 17.02 -1.15 -11.89
C ARG A 10 16.20 -1.99 -10.91
N GLY A 11 15.53 -2.98 -11.49
CA GLY A 11 14.93 -4.09 -10.74
C GLY A 11 13.45 -3.92 -10.46
N LEU A 12 12.62 -4.42 -11.38
CA LEU A 12 11.28 -4.89 -11.04
C LEU A 12 11.39 -5.92 -9.90
N SER A 13 11.24 -5.47 -8.67
CA SER A 13 10.73 -6.25 -7.54
C SER A 13 9.46 -5.55 -7.07
N SER A 14 8.45 -5.59 -7.93
CA SER A 14 7.33 -4.65 -8.02
C SER A 14 6.22 -4.82 -6.97
N LYS A 15 6.54 -5.22 -5.74
CA LYS A 15 5.52 -5.44 -4.68
C LYS A 15 5.89 -4.89 -3.30
N PHE A 16 7.01 -4.19 -3.15
CA PHE A 16 7.42 -3.60 -1.87
C PHE A 16 8.44 -2.48 -2.08
N GLY A 17 8.07 -1.23 -1.85
CA GLY A 17 8.96 -0.07 -1.92
C GLY A 17 9.07 0.61 -0.56
N ILE A 18 10.30 0.82 -0.09
CA ILE A 18 10.58 1.79 0.98
C ILE A 18 11.20 2.97 0.26
N GLU A 19 10.49 4.09 0.21
CA GLU A 19 10.99 5.31 -0.43
C GLU A 19 11.42 6.30 0.65
N HIS A 20 12.58 6.92 0.41
CA HIS A 20 13.39 7.64 1.39
C HIS A 20 13.22 9.15 1.23
N ILE A 21 12.80 9.86 2.29
CA ILE A 21 12.90 11.33 2.39
C ILE A 21 13.14 11.69 3.87
N ASP A 22 14.26 12.38 4.10
CA ASP A 22 14.85 12.84 5.36
C ASP A 22 15.64 11.82 6.20
N SER A 23 16.79 12.29 6.71
CA SER A 23 17.87 11.54 7.36
C SER A 23 17.50 10.72 8.62
N ASN A 24 16.23 10.67 9.00
CA ASN A 24 15.73 9.92 10.16
C ASN A 24 14.32 9.33 10.00
N MET A 25 13.66 9.44 8.83
CA MET A 25 12.28 8.96 8.64
C MET A 25 12.17 8.01 7.44
N ASN A 26 11.82 6.74 7.71
CA ASN A 26 11.57 5.74 6.69
C ASN A 26 10.06 5.63 6.44
N ILE A 27 9.63 5.88 5.21
CA ILE A 27 8.24 5.72 4.80
C ILE A 27 8.12 4.46 3.93
N ALA A 28 7.25 3.55 4.32
CA ALA A 28 6.96 2.34 3.56
C ALA A 28 5.66 2.51 2.77
N LEU A 29 5.76 2.37 1.45
CA LEU A 29 4.61 2.40 0.55
C LEU A 29 4.21 0.96 0.24
N CYS A 30 3.14 0.50 0.87
CA CYS A 30 2.64 -0.87 0.74
C CYS A 30 1.73 -1.00 -0.48
N GLN A 31 2.32 -1.12 -1.67
CA GLN A 31 1.56 -1.38 -2.90
C GLN A 31 0.99 -2.81 -2.89
N ILE A 32 -0.31 -2.91 -2.61
CA ILE A 32 -1.06 -4.17 -2.61
C ILE A 32 -2.30 -4.09 -3.50
N ASN A 33 -2.76 -5.26 -3.93
CA ASN A 33 -4.02 -5.42 -4.66
C ASN A 33 -5.09 -5.96 -3.70
N PRO A 34 -5.88 -5.08 -3.06
CA PRO A 34 -7.05 -5.51 -2.31
C PRO A 34 -8.11 -6.07 -3.27
N THR A 35 -8.92 -7.00 -2.77
CA THR A 35 -10.05 -7.58 -3.51
C THR A 35 -11.32 -6.93 -2.99
N VAL A 36 -12.14 -6.37 -3.89
CA VAL A 36 -13.39 -5.70 -3.48
C VAL A 36 -14.29 -6.69 -2.71
N GLY A 37 -14.73 -6.30 -1.51
CA GLY A 37 -15.60 -7.10 -0.64
C GLY A 37 -14.94 -8.20 0.19
N ASP A 38 -13.65 -8.49 -0.01
CA ASP A 38 -12.93 -9.50 0.78
C ASP A 38 -12.26 -8.86 2.01
N PHE A 39 -13.06 -8.51 3.02
CA PHE A 39 -12.58 -7.83 4.23
C PHE A 39 -11.54 -8.65 4.99
N TYR A 40 -11.76 -9.96 5.13
CA TYR A 40 -10.85 -10.84 5.86
C TYR A 40 -9.53 -11.03 5.11
N GLY A 41 -9.57 -11.31 3.81
CA GLY A 41 -8.37 -11.46 2.99
C GLY A 41 -7.60 -10.14 2.84
N ASN A 42 -8.29 -9.01 2.71
CA ASN A 42 -7.65 -7.70 2.67
C ASN A 42 -6.99 -7.34 4.01
N ARG A 43 -7.66 -7.61 5.14
CA ARG A 43 -7.07 -7.48 6.49
C ARG A 43 -5.78 -8.30 6.60
N ASP A 44 -5.80 -9.57 6.18
CA ASP A 44 -4.66 -10.45 6.31
C ASP A 44 -3.49 -10.00 5.41
N LYS A 45 -3.79 -9.50 4.20
CA LYS A 45 -2.80 -8.84 3.33
C LYS A 45 -2.20 -7.60 4.00
N ILE A 46 -3.02 -6.71 4.56
CA ILE A 46 -2.58 -5.49 5.25
C ILE A 46 -1.65 -5.85 6.40
N ILE A 47 -2.02 -6.81 7.25
CA ILE A 47 -1.20 -7.25 8.39
C ILE A 47 0.13 -7.83 7.91
N SER A 48 0.13 -8.66 6.87
CA SER A 48 1.35 -9.23 6.29
C SER A 48 2.32 -8.15 5.80
N TYR A 49 1.80 -7.15 5.11
CA TYR A 49 2.60 -6.04 4.58
C TYR A 49 3.05 -5.09 5.67
N TYR A 50 2.19 -4.79 6.65
CA TYR A 50 2.55 -4.00 7.81
C TYR A 50 3.76 -4.61 8.55
N ARG A 51 3.72 -5.92 8.85
CA ARG A 51 4.84 -6.61 9.51
C ARG A 51 6.14 -6.49 8.72
N LYS A 52 6.10 -6.76 7.41
CA LYS A 52 7.26 -6.62 6.52
C LYS A 52 7.80 -5.19 6.47
N ALA A 53 6.94 -4.17 6.54
CA ALA A 53 7.34 -2.78 6.56
C ALA A 53 8.03 -2.41 7.89
N VAL A 54 7.49 -2.88 9.02
CA VAL A 54 8.10 -2.72 10.35
C VAL A 54 9.46 -3.42 10.42
N ASP A 55 9.57 -4.66 9.95
CA ASP A 55 10.81 -5.44 9.96
C ASP A 55 11.93 -4.76 9.15
N ARG A 56 11.57 -3.92 8.17
CA ARG A 56 12.51 -3.15 7.36
C ARG A 56 12.72 -1.71 7.88
N GLY A 57 12.23 -1.41 9.08
CA GLY A 57 12.43 -0.13 9.75
C GLY A 57 11.50 1.01 9.26
N GLY A 58 10.36 0.68 8.66
CA GLY A 58 9.34 1.67 8.28
C GLY A 58 8.71 2.33 9.51
N LYS A 59 8.77 3.66 9.57
CA LYS A 59 8.22 4.50 10.66
C LYS A 59 6.84 5.08 10.31
N LEU A 60 6.58 5.27 9.03
CA LEU A 60 5.26 5.60 8.48
C LEU A 60 4.93 4.56 7.41
N ILE A 61 3.76 3.93 7.50
CA ILE A 61 3.36 2.86 6.59
C ILE A 61 2.07 3.29 5.92
N VAL A 62 2.11 3.43 4.60
CA VAL A 62 1.00 3.95 3.80
C VAL A 62 0.47 2.83 2.91
N PHE A 63 -0.85 2.71 2.86
CA PHE A 63 -1.57 1.76 2.02
C PHE A 63 -2.42 2.51 0.98
N PRO A 64 -2.85 1.82 -0.11
CA PRO A 64 -3.75 2.41 -1.10
C PRO A 64 -5.09 2.86 -0.50
N GLU A 65 -5.80 3.70 -1.24
CA GLU A 65 -7.15 4.13 -0.90
C GLU A 65 -8.11 2.93 -0.78
N LEU A 66 -9.03 2.98 0.18
CA LEU A 66 -10.02 1.93 0.44
C LEU A 66 -9.41 0.52 0.57
N VAL A 67 -8.19 0.39 1.09
CA VAL A 67 -7.48 -0.91 1.16
C VAL A 67 -8.24 -2.01 1.91
N ILE A 68 -9.14 -1.65 2.84
CA ILE A 68 -9.94 -2.59 3.61
C ILE A 68 -11.05 -3.21 2.76
N SER A 69 -11.87 -2.36 2.12
CA SER A 69 -13.01 -2.78 1.30
C SER A 69 -12.64 -3.12 -0.14
N GLY A 70 -11.51 -2.63 -0.64
CA GLY A 70 -11.11 -2.63 -2.05
C GLY A 70 -11.65 -1.41 -2.81
N TYR A 71 -10.94 -1.03 -3.88
CA TYR A 71 -11.30 0.10 -4.75
C TYR A 71 -11.48 -0.34 -6.21
N PRO A 72 -12.48 0.19 -6.95
CA PRO A 72 -13.61 0.97 -6.45
C PRO A 72 -14.74 0.03 -5.95
N PRO A 73 -15.39 0.32 -4.81
CA PRO A 73 -16.51 -0.49 -4.32
C PRO A 73 -17.84 -0.17 -5.03
N GLN A 74 -17.95 1.00 -5.66
CA GLN A 74 -19.14 1.43 -6.42
C GLN A 74 -20.45 1.19 -5.64
N ASP A 75 -21.41 0.49 -6.26
CA ASP A 75 -22.76 0.31 -5.72
C ASP A 75 -22.80 -0.53 -4.45
N LEU A 76 -21.75 -1.32 -4.19
CA LEU A 76 -21.66 -2.11 -2.97
C LEU A 76 -21.70 -1.24 -1.70
N LEU A 77 -21.31 0.04 -1.79
CA LEU A 77 -21.44 0.97 -0.67
C LEU A 77 -22.90 1.25 -0.25
N TRP A 78 -23.87 0.98 -1.12
CA TRP A 78 -25.30 1.12 -0.82
C TRP A 78 -25.93 -0.17 -0.28
N GLU A 79 -25.21 -1.29 -0.33
CA GLU A 79 -25.67 -2.57 0.18
C GLU A 79 -25.49 -2.64 1.69
N SER A 80 -26.60 -2.80 2.42
CA SER A 80 -26.62 -2.81 3.90
C SER A 80 -25.73 -3.88 4.56
N GLY A 81 -25.31 -4.90 3.82
CA GLY A 81 -24.42 -5.96 4.30
C GLY A 81 -22.95 -5.77 3.94
N PHE A 82 -22.57 -4.68 3.27
CA PHE A 82 -21.20 -4.48 2.79
C PHE A 82 -20.25 -3.89 3.84
N VAL A 83 -20.74 -3.10 4.81
CA VAL A 83 -19.91 -2.48 5.86
C VAL A 83 -20.55 -2.66 7.23
#